data_AF-A0AB36SVK5-F1
#
_entry.id   AF-A0AB36SVK5-F1
#
_cell.length_a   1.000
_cell.length_b   1.000
_cell.length_c   1.000
_cell.angle_alpha   90.00
_cell.angle_beta   90.00
_cell.angle_gamma   90.00
#
_symmetry.space_group_name_H-M   'P 1'
#
loop_
_entity.id
_entity.type
_entity.pdbx_description
1 polymer ?
#
loop_
_entity_poly.entity_id
_entity_poly.type
_entity_poly.pdbx_seq_one_letter_code
_entity_poly.pdbx_strand_id
1 'polypeptide(L)'
;MKSKGVLISFLVLVTLLGFLPIEKASASVSSNSVNEVEDRIDTSKNYYIVPAVSPTRGLEDHPSFNHLPFLVVSSRGNTVENPVAASMKLYFSEENKKYRIGVPYQFPKIGLYYYWIVSGLGFSPSEKDAIYWTITSVEGGYTLQAEGGYLDYKEIDSLYGLITRACLGKEKVVWKLVPTS
;
A
#
# COMPACT_ATOMS: atom_id res chain seq x y z
N MET A 1 -78.62 20.13 0.05
CA MET A 1 -78.03 21.38 -0.50
C MET A 1 -77.10 21.01 -1.64
N LYS A 2 -77.17 21.75 -2.76
CA LYS A 2 -76.51 21.50 -4.05
C LYS A 2 -75.41 22.54 -4.28
N SER A 3 -74.27 22.12 -4.82
CA SER A 3 -73.40 22.85 -5.79
C SER A 3 -72.32 21.85 -6.25
N LYS A 4 -72.32 21.23 -7.44
CA LYS A 4 -72.26 21.67 -8.85
C LYS A 4 -70.91 22.27 -9.31
N GLY A 5 -70.32 21.64 -10.34
CA GLY A 5 -69.21 22.10 -11.21
C GLY A 5 -68.01 21.13 -11.20
N VAL A 6 -67.67 20.24 -12.17
CA VAL A 6 -67.78 20.16 -13.66
C VAL A 6 -67.01 21.31 -14.33
N LEU A 7 -66.06 21.20 -15.28
CA LEU A 7 -65.37 20.14 -16.07
C LEU A 7 -64.23 20.85 -16.89
N ILE A 8 -63.33 20.08 -17.54
CA ILE A 8 -62.59 20.37 -18.82
C ILE A 8 -61.40 21.37 -18.74
N SER A 9 -60.14 20.93 -18.82
CA SER A 9 -59.33 20.54 -20.00
C SER A 9 -59.04 21.68 -21.00
N PHE A 10 -57.78 22.17 -21.01
CA PHE A 10 -57.14 22.79 -22.18
C PHE A 10 -55.76 22.13 -22.39
N LEU A 11 -55.81 20.91 -22.89
CA LEU A 11 -54.72 20.31 -23.65
C LEU A 11 -54.69 20.99 -25.02
N VAL A 12 -53.48 21.25 -25.53
CA VAL A 12 -53.15 21.69 -26.91
C VAL A 12 -53.39 23.18 -27.21
N LEU A 13 -52.31 23.98 -27.23
CA LEU A 13 -51.92 24.83 -28.37
C LEU A 13 -50.65 25.65 -28.07
N VAL A 14 -49.48 25.01 -27.93
CA VAL A 14 -48.19 25.66 -28.25
C VAL A 14 -47.26 24.61 -28.87
N THR A 15 -47.72 24.03 -29.98
CA THR A 15 -46.85 23.44 -31.00
C THR A 15 -46.80 24.45 -32.16
N LEU A 16 -45.61 24.66 -32.71
CA LEU A 16 -45.25 25.60 -33.79
C LEU A 16 -45.10 27.07 -33.39
N LEU A 17 -43.92 27.42 -32.88
CA LEU A 17 -43.19 28.58 -33.38
C LEU A 17 -41.70 28.43 -33.04
N GLY A 18 -40.88 28.26 -34.07
CA GLY A 18 -39.46 28.66 -34.01
C GLY A 18 -38.44 27.54 -33.86
N PHE A 19 -38.30 26.71 -34.89
CA PHE A 19 -37.01 26.11 -35.22
C PHE A 19 -35.95 27.22 -35.38
N LEU A 20 -34.88 27.17 -34.59
CA LEU A 20 -33.53 27.49 -35.04
C LEU A 20 -32.59 26.41 -34.48
N PRO A 21 -31.76 25.76 -35.32
CA PRO A 21 -30.77 24.80 -34.85
C PRO A 21 -29.65 25.58 -34.15
N ILE A 22 -29.54 25.46 -32.83
CA ILE A 22 -28.35 25.92 -32.14
C ILE A 22 -27.29 24.83 -32.32
N GLU A 23 -26.53 25.01 -33.39
CA GLU A 23 -25.29 24.32 -33.64
C GLU A 23 -24.25 24.80 -32.61
N LYS A 24 -23.67 23.84 -31.88
CA LYS A 24 -22.32 23.89 -31.30
C LYS A 24 -22.05 24.90 -30.18
N ALA A 25 -22.15 24.41 -28.95
CA ALA A 25 -21.06 24.53 -27.99
C ALA A 25 -21.09 23.31 -27.05
N SER A 26 -20.52 22.20 -27.51
CA SER A 26 -20.00 21.21 -26.58
C SER A 26 -18.86 21.90 -25.85
N ALA A 27 -19.17 22.54 -24.72
CA ALA A 27 -18.17 22.79 -23.71
C ALA A 27 -17.75 21.41 -23.21
N SER A 28 -16.80 20.82 -23.92
CA SER A 28 -15.82 19.91 -23.35
C SER A 28 -15.10 20.72 -22.27
N VAL A 29 -15.75 20.88 -21.13
CA VAL A 29 -15.04 20.95 -19.87
C VAL A 29 -14.39 19.58 -19.79
N SER A 30 -13.20 19.50 -20.36
CA SER A 30 -12.22 18.54 -19.92
C SER A 30 -12.13 18.84 -18.43
N SER A 31 -12.84 18.06 -17.62
CA SER A 31 -12.25 17.64 -16.38
C SER A 31 -10.99 16.95 -16.84
N ASN A 32 -9.90 17.73 -16.96
CA ASN A 32 -8.61 17.18 -16.65
C ASN A 32 -8.90 16.55 -15.30
N SER A 33 -9.07 15.23 -15.28
CA SER A 33 -8.65 14.48 -14.12
C SER A 33 -7.25 15.01 -13.93
N VAL A 34 -7.12 15.97 -13.01
CA VAL A 34 -5.88 16.11 -12.26
C VAL A 34 -5.66 14.66 -11.90
N ASN A 35 -4.75 14.03 -12.63
CA ASN A 35 -4.31 12.71 -12.28
C ASN A 35 -3.87 12.97 -10.85
N GLU A 36 -4.68 12.53 -9.89
CA GLU A 36 -4.16 12.09 -8.63
C GLU A 36 -3.13 11.07 -9.09
N VAL A 37 -1.91 11.54 -9.35
CA VAL A 37 -0.71 10.77 -9.17
C VAL A 37 -0.76 10.56 -7.66
N GLU A 38 -1.66 9.66 -7.23
CA GLU A 38 -1.61 9.03 -5.93
C GLU A 38 -0.14 8.61 -5.83
N ASP A 39 0.51 8.98 -4.73
CA ASP A 39 1.86 8.50 -4.35
C ASP A 39 1.81 6.98 -4.14
N ARG A 40 1.48 6.28 -5.22
CA ARG A 40 1.21 4.87 -5.32
C ARG A 40 2.55 4.22 -5.51
N ILE A 41 2.80 3.18 -4.73
CA ILE A 41 4.03 2.42 -4.84
C ILE A 41 4.07 1.74 -6.21
N ASP A 42 5.18 1.90 -6.91
CA ASP A 42 5.41 1.23 -8.19
C ASP A 42 5.69 -0.27 -7.93
N THR A 43 4.63 -1.07 -7.98
CA THR A 43 4.66 -2.52 -7.74
C THR A 43 5.44 -3.32 -8.79
N SER A 44 5.97 -2.67 -9.83
CA SER A 44 6.90 -3.30 -10.77
C SER A 44 8.33 -3.40 -10.23
N LYS A 45 8.61 -2.69 -9.13
CA LYS A 45 9.91 -2.67 -8.45
C LYS A 45 9.85 -3.40 -7.12
N ASN A 46 11.02 -3.87 -6.69
CA ASN A 46 11.24 -4.26 -5.30
C ASN A 46 11.89 -3.11 -4.54
N TYR A 47 11.72 -3.11 -3.23
CA TYR A 47 12.23 -2.04 -2.36
C TYR A 47 12.89 -2.61 -1.11
N TYR A 48 13.84 -1.87 -0.56
CA TYR A 48 14.17 -1.97 0.85
C TYR A 48 13.26 -1.05 1.64
N ILE A 49 12.76 -1.53 2.78
CA ILE A 49 12.06 -0.71 3.77
C ILE A 49 13.09 -0.32 4.84
N VAL A 50 13.36 0.97 5.00
CA VAL A 50 14.36 1.50 5.96
C VAL A 50 13.73 2.54 6.89
N PRO A 51 14.14 2.63 8.18
CA PRO A 51 13.70 3.72 9.05
C PRO A 51 14.11 5.07 8.47
N ALA A 52 13.19 6.04 8.41
CA ALA A 52 13.50 7.34 7.82
C ALA A 52 14.61 8.10 8.58
N VAL A 53 14.70 7.88 9.89
CA VAL A 53 15.73 8.47 10.78
C VAL A 53 17.13 7.89 10.57
N SER A 54 17.23 6.69 9.99
CA SER A 54 18.49 5.99 9.74
C SER A 54 18.36 5.14 8.48
N PRO A 55 18.29 5.75 7.29
CA PRO A 55 17.90 5.08 6.04
C PRO A 55 19.01 4.21 5.43
N THR A 56 19.95 3.78 6.27
CA THR A 56 21.04 2.89 5.90
C THR A 56 20.71 1.45 6.21
N ARG A 57 19.80 1.17 7.16
CA ARG A 57 19.51 -0.19 7.66
C ARG A 57 18.11 -0.61 7.24
N GLY A 58 18.00 -1.69 6.49
CA GLY A 58 16.73 -2.20 5.97
C GLY A 58 16.12 -3.26 6.87
N LEU A 59 14.89 -3.66 6.54
CA LEU A 59 14.33 -4.90 7.08
C LEU A 59 15.11 -6.11 6.56
N GLU A 60 15.34 -7.08 7.45
CA GLU A 60 15.97 -8.35 7.14
C GLU A 60 15.25 -9.51 7.84
N ASP A 61 15.50 -10.73 7.33
CA ASP A 61 15.15 -11.93 8.06
C ASP A 61 16.13 -12.15 9.21
N HIS A 62 15.63 -12.56 10.37
CA HIS A 62 16.47 -13.11 11.41
C HIS A 62 16.08 -14.56 11.74
N PRO A 63 16.92 -15.55 11.37
CA PRO A 63 16.60 -16.98 11.54
C PRO A 63 16.66 -17.45 13.00
N SER A 64 17.18 -16.62 13.91
CA SER A 64 17.57 -17.07 15.25
C SER A 64 16.44 -17.14 16.29
N PHE A 65 15.19 -16.85 15.89
CA PHE A 65 14.01 -17.01 16.74
C PHE A 65 13.27 -18.34 16.47
N ASN A 66 14.04 -19.42 16.26
CA ASN A 66 13.76 -20.86 16.32
C ASN A 66 12.43 -21.48 15.84
N HIS A 67 11.38 -20.73 15.48
CA HIS A 67 10.13 -21.30 14.97
C HIS A 67 9.49 -20.51 13.84
N LEU A 68 9.85 -19.23 13.64
CA LEU A 68 9.45 -18.46 12.45
C LEU A 68 10.54 -17.42 12.15
N PRO A 69 10.95 -17.23 10.89
CA PRO A 69 11.72 -16.04 10.51
C PRO A 69 10.96 -14.79 10.94
N PHE A 70 11.58 -13.91 11.73
CA PHE A 70 10.96 -12.63 12.15
C PHE A 70 11.69 -11.47 11.50
N LEU A 71 10.92 -10.47 11.10
CA LEU A 71 11.45 -9.21 10.61
C LEU A 71 12.23 -8.46 11.71
N VAL A 72 13.44 -8.05 11.37
CA VAL A 72 14.27 -7.16 12.19
C VAL A 72 14.82 -6.04 11.32
N VAL A 73 15.27 -4.96 11.95
CA VAL A 73 16.06 -3.92 11.27
C VAL A 73 17.52 -4.34 11.32
N SER A 74 18.19 -4.31 10.16
CA SER A 74 19.53 -4.83 9.99
C SER A 74 20.55 -4.22 10.94
N SER A 75 21.59 -5.01 11.24
CA SER A 75 22.72 -4.55 12.05
C SER A 75 23.52 -3.45 11.34
N ARG A 76 24.32 -2.67 12.09
CA ARG A 76 25.06 -1.51 11.55
C ARG A 76 26.01 -1.84 10.39
N GLY A 77 26.43 -3.10 10.24
CA GLY A 77 27.31 -3.55 9.16
C GLY A 77 26.59 -4.01 7.88
N ASN A 78 25.26 -4.21 7.93
CA ASN A 78 24.45 -4.65 6.78
C ASN A 78 23.57 -3.48 6.32
N THR A 79 24.02 -2.72 5.32
CA THR A 79 23.31 -1.52 4.85
C THR A 79 22.63 -1.73 3.51
N VAL A 80 21.69 -0.87 3.14
CA VAL A 80 21.04 -0.89 1.82
C VAL A 80 22.03 -0.62 0.68
N GLU A 81 23.09 0.14 0.94
CA GLU A 81 24.16 0.43 -0.03
C GLU A 81 25.19 -0.69 -0.14
N ASN A 82 25.48 -1.37 0.99
CA ASN A 82 26.37 -2.53 1.06
C ASN A 82 25.60 -3.72 1.67
N PRO A 83 24.62 -4.26 0.94
CA PRO A 83 23.82 -5.36 1.43
C PRO A 83 24.67 -6.61 1.57
N VAL A 84 24.73 -7.14 2.78
CA VAL A 84 25.10 -8.55 3.00
C VAL A 84 23.94 -9.39 2.48
N ALA A 85 24.19 -10.65 2.14
CA ALA A 85 23.22 -11.60 1.58
C ALA A 85 21.87 -11.71 2.34
N ALA A 86 21.77 -11.18 3.56
CA ALA A 86 20.57 -11.14 4.38
C ALA A 86 19.60 -9.96 4.11
N SER A 87 19.98 -8.96 3.32
CA SER A 87 19.09 -7.82 3.04
C SER A 87 17.88 -8.23 2.17
N MET A 88 16.67 -7.86 2.59
CA MET A 88 15.44 -8.27 1.90
C MET A 88 15.02 -7.27 0.83
N LYS A 89 15.06 -7.71 -0.43
CA LYS A 89 14.39 -7.03 -1.53
C LYS A 89 12.90 -7.36 -1.47
N LEU A 90 12.08 -6.42 -1.00
CA LEU A 90 10.66 -6.65 -0.76
C LEU A 90 9.82 -6.33 -1.99
N TYR A 91 8.96 -7.28 -2.35
CA TYR A 91 7.95 -7.19 -3.40
C TYR A 91 6.64 -6.66 -2.83
N PHE A 92 5.96 -5.80 -3.59
CA PHE A 92 4.67 -5.21 -3.25
C PHE A 92 3.62 -5.68 -4.27
N SER A 93 2.54 -6.27 -3.77
CA SER A 93 1.35 -6.60 -4.56
C SER A 93 0.18 -5.79 -4.06
N GLU A 94 -0.50 -5.07 -4.94
CA GLU A 94 -1.63 -4.21 -4.55
C GLU A 94 -2.97 -4.82 -4.94
N GLU A 95 -3.90 -4.77 -3.99
CA GLU A 95 -5.27 -5.20 -4.16
C GLU A 95 -6.20 -4.28 -3.34
N ASN A 96 -7.23 -3.72 -3.96
CA ASN A 96 -8.22 -2.85 -3.31
C ASN A 96 -7.60 -1.70 -2.48
N LYS A 97 -6.58 -1.01 -3.04
CA LYS A 97 -5.82 0.07 -2.39
C LYS A 97 -5.07 -0.34 -1.11
N LYS A 98 -4.86 -1.63 -0.90
CA LYS A 98 -4.01 -2.17 0.16
C LYS A 98 -2.88 -2.99 -0.47
N TYR A 99 -1.79 -3.12 0.27
CA TYR A 99 -0.59 -3.79 -0.20
C TYR A 99 -0.36 -5.07 0.58
N ARG A 100 0.08 -6.11 -0.11
CA ARG A 100 0.74 -7.28 0.47
C ARG A 100 2.22 -7.14 0.19
N ILE A 101 3.02 -7.45 1.19
CA ILE A 101 4.47 -7.31 1.13
C ILE A 101 5.06 -8.70 1.31
N GLY A 102 5.98 -9.08 0.42
CA GLY A 102 6.63 -10.37 0.49
C GLY A 102 8.06 -10.33 -0.01
N VAL A 103 8.77 -11.44 0.12
CA VAL A 103 10.11 -11.63 -0.44
C VAL A 103 10.02 -12.62 -1.60
N PRO A 104 10.51 -12.26 -2.80
CA PRO A 104 10.62 -13.18 -3.91
C PRO A 104 11.72 -14.20 -3.65
N TYR A 105 11.42 -15.48 -3.87
CA TYR A 105 12.38 -16.58 -3.78
C TYR A 105 12.34 -17.41 -5.06
N GLN A 106 13.50 -17.54 -5.71
CA GLN A 106 13.64 -18.36 -6.91
C GLN A 106 13.98 -19.80 -6.52
N PHE A 107 13.03 -20.72 -6.70
CA PHE A 107 13.30 -22.15 -6.50
C PHE A 107 13.80 -22.80 -7.78
N PRO A 108 14.91 -23.55 -7.74
CA PRO A 108 15.32 -24.38 -8.87
C PRO A 108 14.18 -25.32 -9.26
N LYS A 109 13.76 -25.28 -10.53
CA LYS A 109 12.73 -26.13 -11.16
C LYS A 109 11.26 -25.82 -10.83
N ILE A 110 10.96 -25.06 -9.77
CA ILE A 110 9.57 -24.72 -9.39
C ILE A 110 9.19 -23.32 -9.89
N GLY A 111 10.18 -22.43 -10.04
CA GLY A 111 9.97 -21.05 -10.47
C GLY A 111 9.97 -20.07 -9.30
N LEU A 112 9.40 -18.89 -9.55
CA LEU A 112 9.34 -17.81 -8.58
C LEU A 112 8.20 -18.06 -7.57
N TYR A 113 8.54 -18.00 -6.29
CA TYR A 113 7.58 -18.03 -5.18
C TYR A 113 7.72 -16.78 -4.34
N TYR A 114 6.66 -16.42 -3.61
CA TYR A 114 6.67 -15.30 -2.70
C TYR A 114 6.40 -15.78 -1.27
N TYR A 115 7.24 -15.34 -0.35
CA TYR A 115 7.03 -15.48 1.09
C TYR A 115 6.43 -14.17 1.61
N TRP A 116 5.18 -14.22 2.03
CA TRP A 116 4.41 -13.06 2.44
C TRP A 116 4.59 -12.77 3.92
N ILE A 117 4.64 -11.48 4.26
CA ILE A 117 4.59 -11.05 5.66
C ILE A 117 3.20 -11.35 6.22
N VAL A 118 3.14 -12.01 7.38
CA VAL A 118 1.90 -12.36 8.10
C VAL A 118 1.76 -11.55 9.40
N SER A 119 0.65 -11.69 10.12
CA SER A 119 0.30 -10.87 11.31
C SER A 119 1.32 -10.92 12.44
N GLY A 120 2.09 -12.00 12.55
CA GLY A 120 3.22 -12.12 13.49
C GLY A 120 4.52 -11.44 13.04
N LEU A 121 4.51 -10.72 11.90
CA LEU A 121 5.69 -10.21 11.21
C LEU A 121 6.74 -11.28 10.87
N GLY A 122 6.25 -12.51 10.65
CA GLY A 122 7.03 -13.57 10.04
C GLY A 122 6.60 -13.82 8.60
N PHE A 123 7.07 -14.92 8.02
CA PHE A 123 6.85 -15.24 6.61
C PHE A 123 6.04 -16.52 6.40
N SER A 124 5.12 -16.49 5.43
CA SER A 124 4.35 -17.66 4.97
C SER A 124 4.39 -17.75 3.44
N PRO A 125 4.55 -18.95 2.85
CA PRO A 125 4.39 -19.13 1.41
C PRO A 125 2.92 -19.04 0.95
N SER A 126 1.97 -18.95 1.89
CA SER A 126 0.54 -18.89 1.57
C SER A 126 0.05 -17.44 1.46
N GLU A 127 -0.40 -17.07 0.25
CA GLU A 127 -0.92 -15.73 -0.04
C GLU A 127 -2.17 -15.37 0.80
N LYS A 128 -2.98 -16.37 1.18
CA LYS A 128 -4.17 -16.17 2.02
C LYS A 128 -3.85 -15.73 3.46
N ASP A 129 -2.62 -15.96 3.93
CA ASP A 129 -2.18 -15.59 5.28
C ASP A 129 -1.51 -14.21 5.28
N ALA A 130 -1.27 -13.63 4.09
CA ALA A 130 -0.62 -12.34 3.93
C ALA A 130 -1.45 -11.23 4.57
N ILE A 131 -0.81 -10.40 5.39
CA ILE A 131 -1.48 -9.23 5.94
C ILE A 131 -1.53 -8.11 4.92
N TYR A 132 -2.64 -7.37 4.98
CA TYR A 132 -2.86 -6.19 4.16
C TYR A 132 -2.38 -4.94 4.87
N TRP A 133 -1.55 -4.18 4.16
CA TRP A 133 -0.96 -2.94 4.60
C TRP A 133 -1.65 -1.76 3.93
N THR A 134 -2.09 -0.80 4.71
CA THR A 134 -2.35 0.56 4.24
C THR A 134 -1.04 1.32 4.31
N ILE A 135 -0.57 1.81 3.16
CA ILE A 135 0.67 2.58 3.07
C ILE A 135 0.29 4.01 2.71
N THR A 136 0.70 4.96 3.55
CA THR A 136 0.32 6.36 3.43
C THR A 136 1.58 7.22 3.30
N SER A 137 1.65 8.01 2.22
CA SER A 137 2.69 9.02 2.02
C SER A 137 2.59 10.08 3.11
N VAL A 138 3.73 10.41 3.72
CA VAL A 138 3.86 11.43 4.77
C VAL A 138 5.17 12.21 4.56
N GLU A 139 5.35 13.31 5.29
CA GLU A 139 6.61 14.04 5.24
C GLU A 139 7.80 13.10 5.55
N GLY A 140 8.77 13.06 4.64
CA GLY A 140 9.99 12.26 4.79
C GLY A 140 9.88 10.78 4.44
N GLY A 141 8.71 10.26 4.06
CA GLY A 141 8.54 8.86 3.64
C GLY A 141 7.10 8.36 3.72
N TYR A 142 6.91 7.21 4.36
CA TYR A 142 5.64 6.48 4.42
C TYR A 142 5.38 5.94 5.83
N THR A 143 4.12 5.92 6.24
CA THR A 143 3.67 5.06 7.34
C THR A 143 3.06 3.79 6.79
N LEU A 144 3.42 2.65 7.37
CA LEU A 144 2.87 1.34 6.99
C LEU A 144 1.98 0.86 8.15
N GLN A 145 0.70 0.61 7.88
CA GLN A 145 -0.27 0.19 8.89
C GLN A 145 -0.91 -1.13 8.48
N ALA A 146 -0.95 -2.10 9.39
CA ALA A 146 -1.69 -3.34 9.24
C ALA A 146 -2.75 -3.48 10.35
N GLU A 147 -3.54 -4.53 10.27
CA GLU A 147 -4.35 -4.95 11.41
C GLU A 147 -3.43 -5.23 12.61
N GLY A 148 -3.68 -4.55 13.73
CA GLY A 148 -2.85 -4.64 14.93
C GLY A 148 -1.91 -3.44 15.17
N GLY A 149 -1.64 -2.58 14.18
CA GLY A 149 -0.88 -1.35 14.40
C GLY A 149 -0.05 -0.86 13.21
N TYR A 150 0.78 0.14 13.47
CA TYR A 150 1.80 0.63 12.54
C TYR A 150 3.04 -0.26 12.61
N LEU A 151 3.72 -0.45 11.48
CA LEU A 151 5.04 -1.05 11.47
C LEU A 151 6.00 -0.16 12.26
N ASP A 152 6.57 -0.75 13.30
CA ASP A 152 7.44 -0.13 14.28
C ASP A 152 8.65 -1.04 14.52
N TYR A 153 9.62 -0.58 15.28
CA TYR A 153 10.76 -1.37 15.71
C TYR A 153 11.18 -1.01 17.12
N LYS A 154 11.66 -1.99 17.87
CA LYS A 154 12.20 -1.78 19.21
C LYS A 154 13.44 -2.60 19.43
N GLU A 155 14.31 -2.06 20.26
CA GLU A 155 15.49 -2.76 20.71
C GLU A 155 15.13 -3.79 21.78
N ILE A 156 15.62 -5.01 21.64
CA ILE A 156 15.43 -6.10 22.59
C ILE A 156 16.75 -6.81 22.85
N ASP A 157 16.93 -7.24 24.09
CA ASP A 157 17.99 -8.19 24.43
C ASP A 157 17.59 -9.59 23.94
N SER A 158 18.51 -10.24 23.25
CA SER A 158 18.37 -11.62 22.79
C SER A 158 19.60 -12.45 23.18
N LEU A 159 19.50 -13.76 23.02
CA LEU A 159 20.64 -14.68 23.20
C LEU A 159 21.81 -14.38 22.23
N TYR A 160 21.59 -13.58 21.19
CA TYR A 160 22.58 -13.19 20.18
C TYR A 160 23.04 -11.73 20.34
N GLY A 161 22.72 -11.12 21.48
CA GLY A 161 22.95 -9.71 21.76
C GLY A 161 21.74 -8.84 21.39
N LEU A 162 22.02 -7.55 21.28
CA LEU A 162 21.02 -6.51 21.10
C LEU A 162 20.48 -6.52 19.66
N ILE A 163 19.18 -6.72 19.51
CA ILE A 163 18.50 -6.79 18.20
C ILE A 163 17.43 -5.71 18.11
N THR A 164 17.33 -5.03 16.98
CA THR A 164 16.24 -4.12 16.67
C THR A 164 15.11 -4.89 15.98
N ARG A 165 14.16 -5.43 16.76
CA ARG A 165 13.06 -6.26 16.24
C ARG A 165 11.94 -5.41 15.67
N ALA A 166 11.40 -5.79 14.51
CA ALA A 166 10.18 -5.18 13.98
C ALA A 166 8.95 -5.64 14.78
N CYS A 167 8.00 -4.74 15.00
CA CYS A 167 6.75 -5.01 15.70
C CYS A 167 5.60 -4.17 15.15
N LEU A 168 4.38 -4.50 15.56
CA LEU A 168 3.22 -3.63 15.34
C LEU A 168 3.01 -2.75 16.59
N GLY A 169 3.18 -1.45 16.41
CA GLY A 169 3.08 -0.43 17.44
C GLY A 169 1.85 0.46 17.27
N LYS A 170 1.54 1.26 18.30
CA LYS A 170 0.46 2.27 18.22
C LYS A 170 0.97 3.57 17.59
N GLU A 171 2.26 3.83 17.69
CA GLU A 171 2.88 5.06 17.23
C GLU A 171 3.21 4.98 15.74
N LYS A 172 3.07 6.12 15.06
CA LYS A 172 3.42 6.22 13.64
C LYS A 172 4.93 6.33 13.51
N VAL A 173 5.53 5.35 12.85
CA VAL A 173 6.93 5.40 12.44
C VAL A 173 7.02 5.67 10.94
N VAL A 174 7.90 6.59 10.56
CA VAL A 174 8.15 6.93 9.15
C VAL A 174 9.24 6.03 8.59
N TRP A 175 8.93 5.40 7.48
CA TRP A 175 9.81 4.51 6.72
C TRP A 175 10.08 5.10 5.34
N LYS A 176 11.25 4.83 4.78
CA LYS A 176 11.54 5.10 3.36
C LYS A 176 11.52 3.80 2.58
N LEU A 177 11.00 3.89 1.37
CA LEU A 177 11.05 2.82 0.38
C LEU A 177 12.19 3.14 -0.58
N VAL A 178 13.26 2.36 -0.54
CA VAL A 178 14.43 2.55 -1.42
C VAL A 178 14.35 1.50 -2.54
N PRO A 179 14.13 1.89 -3.81
CA PRO A 179 14.07 0.94 -4.91
C PRO A 179 15.34 0.09 -4.99
N THR A 180 15.17 -1.20 -5.27
CA THR A 180 16.29 -2.12 -5.51
C THR A 180 16.64 -2.12 -6.99
N SER A 181 17.94 -2.17 -7.31
CA SER A 181 18.44 -2.44 -8.66
C SER A 181 18.18 -3.88 -9.11
#